data_AF-A0A5J4KU61-F1
#
_entry.id   AF-A0A5J4KU61-F1
#
_cell.length_a   1.000
_cell.length_b   1.000
_cell.length_c   1.000
_cell.angle_alpha   90.00
_cell.angle_beta   90.00
_cell.angle_gamma   90.00
#
_symmetry.space_group_name_H-M   'P 1'
#
loop_
_entity.id
_entity.type
_entity.pdbx_description
1 polymer ?
#
loop_
_entity_poly.entity_id
_entity_poly.type
_entity_poly.pdbx_seq_one_letter_code
_entity_poly.pdbx_strand_id
1 'polypeptide(L)'
;MQIPSRFEVKTLMEEYHDPCVSLFQPVEHVGPETRQNPLRLRNQLREVEKQLDQNPHFATRKVELLKPLLNLLNDEDFWLESGQGLAIFRNLEQLHFYLSST
;
A
#
# COMPACT_ATOMS: atom_id res chain seq x y z
N MET A 1 -4.79 -13.11 11.44
CA MET A 1 -3.84 -12.14 10.84
C MET A 1 -3.01 -12.86 9.78
N GLN A 2 -2.97 -12.37 8.54
CA GLN A 2 -2.03 -12.89 7.54
C GLN A 2 -0.62 -12.39 7.90
N ILE A 3 0.14 -13.24 8.60
CA ILE A 3 1.50 -12.91 9.06
C ILE A 3 2.48 -13.24 7.94
N PRO A 4 3.36 -12.31 7.52
CA PRO A 4 4.38 -12.61 6.53
C PRO A 4 5.31 -13.71 7.03
N SER A 5 5.62 -14.65 6.15
CA SER A 5 6.62 -15.68 6.40
C SER A 5 8.00 -15.06 6.61
N ARG A 6 8.91 -15.81 7.24
CA ARG A 6 10.31 -15.39 7.40
C ARG A 6 10.99 -15.09 6.06
N PHE A 7 10.59 -15.79 5.00
CA PHE A 7 11.10 -15.55 3.66
C PHE A 7 10.63 -14.18 3.13
N GLU A 8 9.33 -13.90 3.19
CA GLU A 8 8.78 -12.60 2.80
C GLU A 8 9.39 -11.45 3.59
N VAL A 9 9.53 -11.59 4.91
CA VAL A 9 10.17 -10.54 5.73
C VAL A 9 11.61 -10.28 5.28
N LYS A 10 12.38 -11.33 4.97
CA LYS A 10 13.74 -11.14 4.45
C LYS A 10 13.74 -10.38 3.12
N THR A 11 12.87 -10.77 2.19
CA THR A 11 12.74 -10.12 0.89
C THR A 11 12.34 -8.64 1.02
N LEU A 12 11.43 -8.33 1.95
CA LEU A 12 11.02 -6.94 2.25
C LEU A 12 12.14 -6.11 2.89
N MET A 13 13.15 -6.74 3.49
CA MET A 13 14.29 -6.09 4.15
C MET A 13 15.55 -5.99 3.27
N GLU A 14 15.52 -6.52 2.05
CA GLU A 14 16.64 -6.39 1.11
C GLU A 14 16.90 -4.91 0.75
N GLU A 15 18.14 -4.58 0.40
CA GLU A 15 18.47 -3.23 -0.05
C GLU A 15 18.00 -3.02 -1.49
N TYR A 16 17.19 -1.98 -1.70
CA TYR A 16 16.71 -1.58 -3.02
C TYR A 16 17.23 -0.19 -3.36
N HIS A 17 17.71 -0.02 -4.59
CA HIS A 17 18.15 1.28 -5.10
C HIS A 17 16.98 2.18 -5.56
N ASP A 18 15.87 1.56 -5.95
CA ASP A 18 14.62 2.21 -6.34
C ASP A 18 13.72 2.50 -5.12
N PRO A 19 12.77 3.44 -5.23
CA PRO A 19 11.93 3.82 -4.09
C PRO A 19 11.07 2.65 -3.59
N CYS A 20 11.01 2.52 -2.27
CA CYS A 20 10.15 1.58 -1.57
C CYS A 20 9.10 2.35 -0.75
N VAL A 21 7.87 1.84 -0.74
CA VAL A 21 6.72 2.42 -0.04
C VAL A 21 6.15 1.38 0.90
N SER A 22 5.97 1.78 2.16
CA SER A 22 5.26 1.02 3.17
C SER A 22 4.09 1.86 3.69
N LEU A 23 2.86 1.37 3.54
CA LEU A 23 1.65 2.06 3.97
C LEU A 23 0.90 1.20 4.98
N PHE A 24 0.39 1.84 6.03
CA PHE A 24 -0.38 1.19 7.08
C PHE A 24 -1.63 2.00 7.37
N GLN A 25 -2.78 1.34 7.48
CA GLN A 25 -4.02 1.99 7.93
C GLN A 25 -5.00 1.00 8.55
N PRO A 26 -5.83 1.44 9.51
CA PRO A 26 -7.05 0.71 9.88
C PRO A 26 -8.00 0.61 8.69
N VAL A 27 -8.75 -0.49 8.60
CA VAL A 27 -9.80 -0.70 7.59
C VAL A 27 -11.12 -0.85 8.32
N GLU A 28 -12.06 0.05 8.01
CA GLU A 28 -13.43 -0.01 8.55
C GLU A 28 -14.26 -1.02 7.77
N HIS A 29 -15.06 -1.84 8.47
CA HIS A 29 -15.87 -2.91 7.86
C HIS A 29 -17.37 -2.70 8.00
N VAL A 30 -17.80 -1.79 8.87
CA VAL A 30 -19.20 -1.65 9.23
C VAL A 30 -19.65 -0.21 9.05
N GLY A 31 -20.81 -0.07 8.42
CA GLY A 31 -21.48 1.21 8.27
C GLY A 31 -20.89 2.09 7.16
N PRO A 32 -21.27 3.38 7.14
CA PRO A 32 -20.90 4.29 6.05
C PRO A 32 -19.39 4.58 5.98
N GLU A 33 -18.64 4.28 7.04
CA GLU A 33 -17.20 4.52 7.14
C GLU A 33 -16.36 3.61 6.22
N THR A 34 -16.87 2.45 5.78
CA THR A 34 -16.20 1.57 4.81
C THR A 34 -15.85 2.28 3.51
N ARG A 35 -16.73 3.19 3.07
CA ARG A 35 -16.55 4.02 1.87
C ARG A 35 -15.41 5.03 2.00
N GLN A 36 -14.90 5.25 3.21
CA GLN A 36 -13.76 6.13 3.45
C GLN A 36 -12.42 5.42 3.35
N ASN A 37 -12.35 4.09 3.38
CA ASN A 37 -11.06 3.37 3.27
C ASN A 37 -10.30 3.71 1.97
N PRO A 38 -10.95 3.73 0.77
CA PRO A 38 -10.27 4.18 -0.45
C PRO A 38 -9.85 5.65 -0.38
N LEU A 39 -10.64 6.50 0.28
CA LEU A 39 -10.31 7.91 0.47
C LEU A 39 -9.06 8.10 1.33
N ARG A 40 -8.92 7.32 2.41
CA ARG A 40 -7.75 7.32 3.30
C ARG A 40 -6.50 6.88 2.54
N LEU A 41 -6.57 5.79 1.77
CA LEU A 41 -5.46 5.36 0.91
C LEU A 41 -5.08 6.44 -0.11
N ARG A 42 -6.06 7.05 -0.79
CA ARG A 42 -5.81 8.13 -1.75
C ARG A 42 -5.04 9.30 -1.12
N ASN A 43 -5.36 9.66 0.11
CA ASN A 43 -4.66 10.72 0.82
C ASN A 43 -3.22 10.32 1.17
N GLN A 44 -2.99 9.07 1.57
CA GLN A 44 -1.63 8.54 1.79
C GLN A 44 -0.82 8.54 0.49
N LEU A 45 -1.39 8.10 -0.64
CA LEU A 45 -0.70 8.08 -1.93
C LEU A 45 -0.31 9.48 -2.42
N ARG A 46 -1.12 10.51 -2.13
CA ARG A 46 -0.74 11.91 -2.40
C ARG A 46 0.48 12.36 -1.60
N GLU A 47 0.62 11.88 -0.37
CA GLU A 47 1.78 12.20 0.46
C GLU A 47 3.02 11.46 -0.03
N VAL A 48 2.89 10.18 -0.41
CA VAL A 48 3.95 9.42 -1.06
C VAL A 48 4.40 10.13 -2.34
N GLU A 49 3.45 10.60 -3.17
CA GLU A 49 3.76 11.32 -4.40
C GLU A 49 4.67 12.54 -4.14
N LYS A 50 4.31 13.36 -3.14
CA LYS A 50 5.12 14.53 -2.74
C LYS A 50 6.50 14.14 -2.24
N GLN A 51 6.63 13.05 -1.50
CA GLN A 51 7.93 12.57 -1.01
C GLN A 51 8.82 12.06 -2.13
N LEU A 52 8.25 11.37 -3.13
CA LEU A 52 9.00 10.91 -4.31
C LEU A 52 9.50 12.09 -5.14
N ASP A 53 8.72 13.17 -5.24
CA ASP A 53 9.10 14.38 -5.98
C ASP A 53 10.29 15.14 -5.34
N GLN A 54 10.64 14.85 -4.08
CA GLN A 54 11.81 15.46 -3.41
C GLN A 54 13.15 14.88 -3.90
N ASN A 55 13.15 13.70 -4.54
CA ASN A 55 14.34 13.08 -5.11
C ASN A 55 14.16 12.92 -6.63
N PRO A 56 14.98 13.59 -7.47
CA PRO A 56 14.86 13.49 -8.93
C PRO A 56 14.91 12.05 -9.46
N HIS A 57 15.69 11.17 -8.84
CA HIS A 57 15.73 9.76 -9.23
C HIS A 57 14.38 9.08 -8.99
N PHE A 58 13.79 9.27 -7.81
CA PHE A 58 12.51 8.66 -7.45
C PHE A 58 11.33 9.24 -8.24
N ALA A 59 11.37 10.54 -8.54
CA ALA A 59 10.38 11.21 -9.37
C ALA A 59 10.21 10.52 -10.74
N THR A 60 11.31 10.02 -11.35
CA THR A 60 11.24 9.30 -12.63
C THR A 60 10.53 7.94 -12.54
N ARG A 61 10.51 7.33 -11.35
CA ARG A 61 9.89 6.01 -11.07
C ARG A 61 8.47 6.09 -10.52
N LYS A 62 8.03 7.30 -10.15
CA LYS A 62 6.78 7.58 -9.44
C LYS A 62 5.55 6.96 -10.08
N VAL A 63 5.38 7.13 -11.39
CA VAL A 63 4.20 6.62 -12.12
C VAL A 63 4.14 5.10 -12.07
N GLU A 64 5.28 4.43 -12.28
CA GLU A 64 5.38 2.97 -12.25
C GLU A 64 5.14 2.41 -10.85
N LEU A 65 5.65 3.10 -9.83
CA LEU A 65 5.47 2.71 -8.43
C LEU A 65 4.01 2.84 -7.97
N LEU A 66 3.36 3.97 -8.30
CA LEU A 66 2.04 4.32 -7.76
C LEU A 66 0.86 3.75 -8.56
N LYS A 67 1.02 3.47 -9.86
CA LYS A 67 -0.09 2.99 -10.71
C LYS A 67 -0.83 1.76 -10.15
N PRO A 68 -0.16 0.71 -9.64
CA PRO A 68 -0.86 -0.43 -9.04
C PRO A 68 -1.69 -0.04 -7.81
N LEU A 69 -1.18 0.89 -6.99
CA LEU A 69 -1.86 1.35 -5.78
C LEU A 69 -3.06 2.24 -6.10
N LEU A 70 -2.98 3.02 -7.18
CA LEU A 70 -4.10 3.82 -7.69
C LEU A 70 -5.23 2.94 -8.23
N ASN A 71 -4.90 1.80 -8.85
CA ASN A 71 -5.90 0.83 -9.32
C ASN A 71 -6.68 0.22 -8.16
N LEU A 72 -6.00 -0.06 -7.04
CA LEU A 72 -6.60 -0.60 -5.81
C LEU A 72 -7.71 0.30 -5.23
N LEU A 73 -7.64 1.62 -5.47
CA LEU A 73 -8.69 2.55 -5.02
C LEU A 73 -10.06 2.25 -5.62
N ASN A 74 -10.11 1.59 -6.78
CA ASN A 74 -11.33 1.26 -7.51
C ASN A 74 -11.71 -0.21 -7.40
N ASP A 75 -10.98 -1.00 -6.62
CA ASP A 75 -11.24 -2.42 -6.42
C ASP A 75 -12.24 -2.60 -5.26
N GLU A 76 -13.53 -2.58 -5.58
CA GLU A 76 -14.59 -2.72 -4.57
C GLU A 76 -14.50 -4.03 -3.80
N ASP A 77 -14.15 -5.13 -4.47
CA ASP A 77 -14.04 -6.46 -3.85
C ASP A 77 -12.93 -6.48 -2.80
N PHE A 78 -11.78 -5.87 -3.08
CA PHE A 78 -10.70 -5.72 -2.11
C PHE A 78 -11.15 -4.99 -0.84
N TRP A 79 -11.91 -3.91 -0.96
CA TRP A 79 -12.40 -3.14 0.19
C TRP A 79 -13.53 -3.83 0.97
N LEU A 80 -14.14 -4.86 0.38
CA LEU A 80 -15.14 -5.71 1.03
C LEU A 80 -14.51 -6.91 1.77
N GLU A 81 -13.22 -7.21 1.56
CA GLU A 81 -12.53 -8.27 2.27
C GLU A 81 -12.41 -7.99 3.78
N SER A 82 -12.65 -9.03 4.58
CA SER A 82 -12.72 -8.93 6.04
C SER A 82 -11.33 -8.83 6.69
N GLY A 83 -10.95 -7.67 7.24
CA GLY A 83 -9.73 -7.55 8.06
C GLY A 83 -9.50 -6.14 8.64
N GLN A 84 -9.28 -6.01 9.95
CA GLN A 84 -9.31 -4.73 10.69
C GLN A 84 -8.24 -3.70 10.29
N GLY A 85 -7.24 -4.09 9.51
CA GLY A 85 -6.13 -3.24 9.10
C GLY A 85 -5.49 -3.73 7.81
N LEU A 86 -4.87 -2.78 7.11
CA LEU A 86 -4.20 -2.96 5.84
C LEU A 86 -2.75 -2.50 5.96
N ALA A 87 -1.83 -3.38 5.60
CA ALA A 87 -0.44 -3.06 5.33
C ALA A 87 -0.12 -3.30 3.84
N ILE A 88 0.54 -2.33 3.21
CA ILE A 88 0.97 -2.39 1.81
C ILE A 88 2.49 -2.21 1.77
N PHE A 89 3.18 -3.09 1.06
CA PHE A 89 4.60 -2.94 0.74
C PHE A 89 4.79 -2.98 -0.77
N ARG A 90 5.46 -1.97 -1.33
CA ARG A 90 5.68 -1.83 -2.78
C ARG A 90 7.07 -1.29 -3.07
N ASN A 91 7.84 -1.97 -3.89
CA ASN A 91 9.00 -1.42 -4.62
C ASN A 91 8.66 -1.44 -6.13
N LEU A 92 9.59 -1.46 -7.09
CA LEU A 92 9.21 -1.58 -8.52
C LEU A 92 8.90 -3.03 -8.95
N GLU A 93 9.44 -4.02 -8.26
CA GLU A 93 9.38 -5.44 -8.64
C GLU A 93 8.20 -6.19 -8.00
N GLN A 94 7.83 -5.80 -6.79
CA GLN A 94 6.95 -6.54 -5.90
C GLN A 94 5.89 -5.65 -5.29
N LEU A 95 4.70 -6.22 -5.05
CA LEU A 95 3.59 -5.57 -4.37
C LEU A 95 2.95 -6.60 -3.42
N HIS A 96 2.98 -6.31 -2.12
CA HIS A 96 2.45 -7.17 -1.08
C HIS A 96 1.37 -6.43 -0.29
N PHE A 97 0.30 -7.16 0.03
CA PHE A 97 -0.79 -6.70 0.88
C PHE A 97 -0.96 -7.67 2.03
N TYR A 98 -1.17 -7.14 3.23
CA TYR A 98 -1.49 -7.92 4.41
C TYR A 98 -2.72 -7.34 5.09
N LEU A 99 -3.73 -8.17 5.26
CA LEU A 99 -4.94 -7.86 6.00
C LEU A 99 -4.88 -8.50 7.38
N SER A 100 -5.16 -7.72 8.43
CA SER A 100 -5.28 -8.27 9.78
C SER A 100 -6.65 -8.92 9.98
N SER A 101 -6.72 -10.23 9.82
CA SER A 101 -7.83 -11.03 10.35
C SER A 101 -7.73 -11.12 11.88
N THR A 102 -8.87 -10.93 12.56
CA THR A 102 -9.03 -11.17 14.00
C THR A 102 -8.77 -12.63 14.35
#